data_AF-A0A8X6L3B9-F1
#
_entry.id   AF-A0A8X6L3B9-F1
#
_cell.length_a   1.000
_cell.length_b   1.000
_cell.length_c   1.000
_cell.angle_alpha   90.00
_cell.angle_beta   90.00
_cell.angle_gamma   90.00
#
_symmetry.space_group_name_H-M   'P 1'
#
loop_
_entity.id
_entity.type
_entity.pdbx_description
1 polymer ?
#
loop_
_entity_poly.entity_id
_entity_poly.type
_entity_poly.pdbx_seq_one_letter_code
_entity_poly.pdbx_strand_id
1 'polypeptide(L)'
;MPVDIRPAVLPMSTSSVGWMAYFNAWTSILGDYLLGPYLMPERLSRQSYLVFLNEVLTEFLDDIPLAAIQGLCFQHDGCSCT
;
A
#
# COMPACT_ATOMS: atom_id res chain seq x y z
N MET A 1 43.12 2.31 -29.90
CA MET A 1 42.72 1.21 -29.00
C MET A 1 41.47 1.65 -28.26
N PRO A 2 40.31 0.96 -28.36
CA PRO A 2 39.16 1.29 -27.53
C PRO A 2 39.32 0.70 -26.13
N VAL A 3 38.88 1.44 -25.10
CA VAL A 3 38.85 0.98 -23.71
C VAL A 3 37.53 0.25 -23.46
N ASP A 4 37.59 -1.02 -23.03
CA ASP A 4 36.42 -1.82 -22.66
C ASP A 4 36.07 -1.51 -21.20
N ILE A 5 35.03 -0.70 -20.97
CA ILE A 5 34.49 -0.45 -19.63
C ILE A 5 33.38 -1.47 -19.40
N ARG A 6 33.76 -2.65 -18.89
CA ARG A 6 32.78 -3.59 -18.32
C ARG A 6 32.41 -3.12 -16.91
N PRO A 7 31.12 -3.04 -16.55
CA PRO A 7 30.74 -2.76 -15.17
C PRO A 7 31.21 -3.93 -14.29
N ALA A 8 32.00 -3.62 -13.26
CA ALA A 8 32.34 -4.58 -12.23
C ALA A 8 31.07 -4.92 -11.45
N VAL A 9 30.47 -6.08 -11.73
CA VAL A 9 29.46 -6.65 -10.84
C VAL A 9 30.21 -7.23 -9.65
N LEU A 10 30.28 -6.46 -8.57
CA LEU A 10 30.76 -6.98 -7.28
C LEU A 10 29.78 -8.06 -6.82
N PRO A 11 30.24 -9.25 -6.40
CA PRO A 11 29.35 -10.26 -5.85
C PRO A 11 28.75 -9.71 -4.55
N MET A 12 27.44 -9.44 -4.57
CA MET A 12 26.71 -9.08 -3.37
C MET A 12 26.61 -10.33 -2.51
N SER A 13 27.53 -10.46 -1.55
CA SER A 13 27.47 -11.48 -0.49
C SER A 13 26.27 -11.18 0.41
N THR A 14 25.12 -11.76 0.10
CA THR A 14 23.94 -11.71 0.97
C THR A 14 24.09 -12.73 2.09
N SER A 15 24.84 -12.37 3.13
CA SER A 15 24.69 -12.96 4.46
C SER A 15 23.92 -11.98 5.33
N SER A 16 22.59 -11.98 5.19
CA SER A 16 21.69 -11.44 6.20
C SER A 16 20.47 -12.34 6.21
N VAL A 17 20.39 -13.22 7.21
CA VAL A 17 19.12 -13.86 7.58
C VAL A 17 18.34 -12.80 8.38
N GLY A 18 17.91 -11.75 7.68
CA GLY A 18 17.22 -10.62 8.27
C GLY A 18 15.71 -10.83 8.18
N TRP A 19 15.03 -10.85 9.32
CA TRP A 19 13.57 -10.80 9.38
C TRP A 19 13.08 -9.48 8.81
N MET A 20 12.81 -9.42 7.51
CA MET A 20 12.08 -8.30 6.90
C MET A 20 10.60 -8.67 6.85
N ALA A 21 9.82 -8.10 7.77
CA ALA A 21 8.37 -8.16 7.71
C ALA A 21 7.86 -7.02 6.82
N TYR A 22 7.02 -7.35 5.84
CA TYR A 22 6.25 -6.38 5.06
C TYR A 22 4.79 -6.48 5.49
N PHE A 23 4.12 -5.34 5.65
CA PHE A 23 2.70 -5.28 5.99
C PHE A 23 1.98 -4.40 4.98
N ASN A 24 0.73 -4.77 4.66
CA ASN A 24 -0.14 -3.93 3.86
C ASN A 24 -0.80 -2.91 4.79
N ALA A 25 -0.80 -1.64 4.41
CA ALA A 25 -1.48 -0.59 5.15
C ALA A 25 -2.30 0.27 4.19
N TRP A 26 -3.46 0.71 4.66
CA TRP A 26 -4.27 1.71 3.99
C TRP A 26 -4.32 2.99 4.82
N THR A 27 -4.20 4.14 4.18
CA THR A 27 -4.42 5.46 4.77
C THR A 27 -4.99 6.37 3.69
N SER A 28 -5.76 7.37 4.09
CA SER A 28 -6.34 8.36 3.18
C SER A 28 -6.12 9.77 3.72
N ILE A 29 -5.94 10.70 2.78
CA ILE A 29 -5.93 12.14 3.04
C ILE A 29 -7.20 12.69 2.41
N LEU A 30 -8.05 13.32 3.22
CA LEU A 30 -9.31 13.90 2.79
C LEU A 30 -9.39 15.36 3.24
N GLY A 31 -8.96 16.28 2.38
CA GLY A 31 -8.79 17.68 2.77
C GLY A 31 -7.83 17.79 3.95
N ASP A 32 -8.32 18.30 5.09
CA ASP A 32 -7.56 18.45 6.34
C ASP A 32 -7.60 17.21 7.24
N TYR A 33 -8.31 16.16 6.84
CA TYR A 33 -8.45 14.92 7.61
C TYR A 33 -7.47 13.85 7.14
N LEU A 34 -6.81 13.20 8.11
CA LEU A 34 -6.04 11.99 7.88
C LEU A 34 -6.84 10.80 8.43
N LEU A 35 -7.13 9.82 7.57
CA LEU A 35 -7.85 8.59 7.92
C LEU A 35 -6.90 7.39 7.87
N GLY A 36 -7.06 6.48 8.83
CA GLY A 36 -6.13 5.36 9.05
C GLY A 36 -4.93 5.73 9.94
N PRO A 37 -3.81 4.96 9.90
CA PRO A 37 -3.59 3.79 9.05
C PRO A 37 -4.38 2.56 9.52
N TYR A 38 -4.95 1.82 8.56
CA TYR A 38 -5.52 0.51 8.79
C TYR A 38 -4.55 -0.56 8.29
N LEU A 39 -4.11 -1.44 9.19
CA LEU A 39 -3.29 -2.59 8.83
C LEU A 39 -4.16 -3.62 8.12
N MET A 40 -3.89 -3.79 6.84
CA MET A 40 -4.54 -4.80 6.03
C MET A 40 -3.91 -6.17 6.27
N PRO A 41 -4.66 -7.27 6.01
CA PRO A 41 -4.12 -8.61 6.07
C PRO A 41 -2.85 -8.73 5.19
N GLU A 42 -1.89 -9.54 5.66
CA GLU A 42 -0.62 -9.80 4.95
C GLU A 42 -0.87 -10.27 3.49
N ARG A 43 -1.87 -11.12 3.29
CA ARG A 43 -2.33 -11.54 1.96
C ARG A 43 -3.68 -10.93 1.64
N LEU A 44 -3.68 -9.82 0.92
CA LEU A 44 -4.90 -9.16 0.48
C LEU A 44 -5.62 -10.02 -0.57
N SER A 45 -6.79 -10.52 -0.22
CA SER A 45 -7.71 -11.18 -1.15
C SER A 45 -8.83 -10.21 -1.56
N ARG A 46 -9.52 -10.50 -2.67
CA ARG A 46 -10.73 -9.76 -3.05
C ARG A 46 -11.76 -9.74 -1.91
N GLN A 47 -11.94 -10.86 -1.22
CA GLN A 47 -12.92 -10.96 -0.12
C GLN A 47 -12.53 -10.08 1.07
N SER A 48 -11.27 -10.16 1.53
CA SER A 48 -10.78 -9.33 2.64
C SER A 48 -10.76 -7.84 2.28
N TYR A 49 -10.51 -7.52 1.02
CA TYR A 49 -10.57 -6.15 0.52
C TYR A 49 -12.02 -5.62 0.47
N LEU A 50 -12.98 -6.45 0.08
CA LEU A 50 -14.41 -6.08 0.12
C LEU A 50 -14.91 -5.86 1.55
N VAL A 51 -14.49 -6.69 2.51
CA VAL A 51 -14.79 -6.47 3.93
C VAL A 51 -14.24 -5.12 4.39
N PHE A 52 -12.99 -4.83 4.06
CA PHE A 52 -12.39 -3.52 4.34
C PHE A 52 -13.22 -2.36 3.76
N LEU A 53 -13.64 -2.45 2.49
CA LEU A 53 -14.39 -1.37 1.84
C LEU A 53 -15.80 -1.15 2.42
N ASN A 54 -16.50 -2.22 2.81
CA ASN A 54 -17.91 -2.11 3.21
C ASN A 54 -18.07 -1.90 4.72
N GLU A 55 -17.19 -2.47 5.54
CA GLU A 55 -17.31 -2.42 7.00
C GLU A 55 -16.38 -1.35 7.55
N VAL A 56 -15.06 -1.54 7.37
CA VAL A 56 -14.04 -0.71 8.02
C VAL A 56 -13.97 0.71 7.44
N LEU A 57 -13.97 0.84 6.11
CA LEU A 57 -13.89 2.14 5.46
C LEU A 57 -15.14 2.97 5.73
N THR A 58 -16.31 2.35 5.76
CA THR A 58 -17.58 3.03 6.09
C THR A 58 -17.52 3.62 7.49
N GLU A 59 -17.03 2.87 8.49
CA GLU A 59 -16.83 3.39 9.86
C GLU A 59 -15.90 4.61 9.89
N PHE A 60 -14.83 4.63 9.09
CA PHE A 60 -13.95 5.80 9.01
C PHE A 60 -14.63 7.03 8.38
N LEU A 61 -15.67 6.84 7.58
CA LEU A 61 -16.37 7.91 6.88
C LEU A 61 -17.61 8.40 7.64
N ASP A 62 -18.10 7.68 8.65
CA ASP A 62 -19.31 8.04 9.41
C ASP A 62 -19.18 9.39 10.12
N ASP A 63 -18.00 9.71 10.65
CA ASP A 63 -17.72 10.98 11.33
C ASP A 63 -17.27 12.11 10.37
N ILE A 64 -17.22 11.84 9.07
CA ILE A 64 -16.72 12.78 8.07
C ILE A 64 -17.89 13.49 7.37
N PRO A 65 -17.84 14.83 7.22
CA PRO A 65 -18.87 15.56 6.51
C PRO A 65 -19.06 15.02 5.08
N LEU A 66 -20.31 14.78 4.67
CA LEU A 66 -20.64 14.25 3.34
C LEU A 66 -20.00 15.05 2.18
N ALA A 67 -19.89 16.38 2.35
CA ALA A 67 -19.23 17.25 1.37
C ALA A 67 -17.75 16.93 1.17
N ALA A 68 -17.05 16.46 2.22
CA ALA A 68 -15.67 16.00 2.10
C ALA A 68 -15.60 14.64 1.38
N ILE A 69 -16.53 13.72 1.68
CA ILE A 69 -16.59 12.39 1.05
C ILE A 69 -16.79 12.48 -0.47
N GLN A 70 -17.57 13.47 -0.95
CA GLN A 70 -17.79 13.67 -2.39
C GLN A 70 -16.50 13.97 -3.18
N GLY A 71 -15.44 14.44 -2.51
CA GLY A 71 -14.12 14.67 -3.11
C GLY A 71 -13.15 13.50 -2.96
N LEU A 72 -13.56 12.37 -2.39
CA LEU A 72 -12.69 11.23 -2.14
C LEU A 72 -12.35 10.50 -3.45
N CYS A 73 -11.06 10.42 -3.76
CA CYS A 73 -10.53 9.64 -4.88
C CYS A 73 -9.83 8.38 -4.35
N PHE A 74 -10.18 7.22 -4.90
CA PHE A 74 -9.48 5.97 -4.63
C PHE A 74 -8.31 5.81 -5.59
N GLN A 75 -7.09 5.81 -5.07
CA GLN A 75 -5.89 5.48 -5.82
C GLN A 75 -5.46 4.05 -5.51
N HIS A 76 -5.31 3.23 -6.55
CA HIS A 76 -4.86 1.85 -6.44
C HIS A 76 -3.61 1.62 -7.28
N ASP A 77 -2.60 1.04 -6.65
CA ASP A 77 -1.46 0.45 -7.34
C ASP A 77 -1.98 -0.86 -7.95
N GLY A 78 -2.12 -0.91 -9.28
CA GLY A 78 -2.81 -1.99 -9.96
C GLY A 78 -2.35 -3.38 -9.49
N CYS A 79 -3.20 -4.11 -8.77
CA CYS A 79 -2.94 -5.48 -8.37
C CYS A 79 -3.35 -6.39 -9.52
N SER A 80 -2.39 -7.14 -10.08
CA SER A 80 -2.65 -8.08 -11.15
C SER A 80 -3.41 -9.29 -10.61
N CYS A 81 -4.59 -9.56 -11.16
CA CYS A 81 -5.28 -10.83 -10.96
C CYS A 81 -4.51 -11.92 -11.72
N THR A 82 -3.93 -12.88 -10.99
CA THR A 82 -3.41 -14.15 -11.52
C THR A 82 -4.29 -15.28 -11.04
#